data_AF-A0A7L4GS22-F1
#
_entry.id   AF-A0A7L4GS22-F1
#
_cell.length_a   1.000
_cell.length_b   1.000
_cell.length_c   1.000
_cell.angle_alpha   90.00
_cell.angle_beta   90.00
_cell.angle_gamma   90.00
#
_symmetry.space_group_name_H-M   'P 1'
#
loop_
_entity.id
_entity.type
_entity.pdbx_description
1 polymer ?
#
loop_
_entity_poly.entity_id
_entity_poly.type
_entity_poly.pdbx_seq_one_letter_code
_entity_poly.pdbx_strand_id
1 'polypeptide(L)'
;DLFESVEPILPTLREDGVVVWVLGSGPYPPGVVALQEPLDAASEELEPEEVWQPPDMNETCLYIFTSGTTGLPKAARVSHLKSIMCLSFYELVGASSRDVVYLALPLYHMAGSLLGIVGCIGIGATCVLKEKFSARQFWDDCRAEGVTVFQYIGELCRYLVNQPQRPGEREHGLRLAVGSGLRPDVWRSFLQRFGDIRIVETYGMTEGNVTLFNYTG
;
A
#
# COMPACT_ATOMS: atom_id res chain seq x y z
N ASP A 1 3.62 -12.48 -18.09
CA ASP A 1 2.20 -12.28 -17.77
C ASP A 1 1.87 -13.16 -16.55
N LEU A 2 0.99 -12.75 -15.63
CA LEU A 2 0.65 -13.61 -14.47
C LEU A 2 -0.09 -14.87 -14.92
N PHE A 3 -0.88 -14.79 -15.99
CA PHE A 3 -1.64 -15.92 -16.51
C PHE A 3 -0.74 -17.07 -16.98
N GLU A 4 0.39 -16.77 -17.63
CA GLU A 4 1.39 -17.76 -18.06
C GLU A 4 1.92 -18.61 -16.89
N SER A 5 1.93 -18.07 -15.67
CA SER A 5 2.35 -18.81 -14.48
C SER A 5 1.27 -19.74 -13.93
N VAL A 6 0.00 -19.47 -14.23
CA VAL A 6 -1.17 -20.24 -13.79
C VAL A 6 -1.57 -21.30 -14.81
N GLU A 7 -1.31 -21.06 -16.09
CA GLU A 7 -1.68 -21.97 -17.18
C GLU A 7 -1.29 -23.44 -16.95
N PRO A 8 -0.07 -23.77 -16.48
CA PRO A 8 0.33 -25.16 -16.27
C PRO A 8 -0.48 -25.91 -15.19
N ILE A 9 -1.12 -25.19 -14.28
CA ILE A 9 -1.88 -25.76 -13.15
C ILE A 9 -3.40 -25.69 -13.33
N LEU A 10 -3.89 -25.18 -14.47
CA LEU A 10 -5.33 -25.11 -14.78
C LEU A 10 -6.06 -26.45 -14.65
N PRO A 11 -5.51 -27.61 -15.05
CA PRO A 11 -6.19 -28.90 -14.86
C PRO A 11 -6.48 -29.20 -13.39
N THR A 12 -5.47 -29.02 -12.51
CA THR A 12 -5.61 -29.23 -11.06
C THR A 12 -6.62 -28.27 -10.45
N LEU A 13 -6.56 -26.98 -10.83
CA LEU A 13 -7.53 -25.99 -10.35
C LEU A 13 -8.97 -26.37 -10.72
N ARG A 14 -9.19 -26.92 -11.92
CA ARG A 14 -10.52 -27.41 -12.35
C ARG A 14 -10.97 -28.64 -11.57
N GLU A 15 -10.07 -29.57 -11.29
CA GLU A 15 -10.37 -30.74 -10.45
C GLU A 15 -10.77 -30.32 -9.03
N ASP A 16 -10.14 -29.27 -8.50
CA ASP A 16 -10.46 -28.66 -7.20
C ASP A 16 -11.72 -27.76 -7.25
N GLY A 17 -12.40 -27.64 -8.39
CA GLY A 17 -13.59 -26.82 -8.56
C GLY A 17 -13.32 -25.31 -8.57
N VAL A 18 -12.07 -24.89 -8.77
CA VAL A 18 -11.66 -23.49 -8.83
C VAL A 18 -11.88 -22.94 -10.23
N VAL A 19 -12.64 -21.84 -10.33
CA VAL A 19 -12.83 -21.09 -11.57
C VAL A 19 -11.79 -19.97 -11.67
N VAL A 20 -11.04 -19.93 -12.77
CA VAL A 20 -10.03 -18.90 -13.01
C VAL A 20 -10.62 -17.77 -13.84
N TRP A 21 -10.53 -16.55 -13.32
CA TRP A 21 -10.93 -15.32 -14.00
C TRP A 21 -9.70 -14.50 -14.36
N VAL A 22 -9.62 -14.01 -15.59
CA VAL A 22 -8.47 -13.22 -16.09
C VAL A 22 -8.94 -11.83 -16.49
N LEU A 23 -8.28 -10.80 -15.95
CA LEU A 23 -8.53 -9.41 -16.33
C LEU A 23 -7.92 -9.14 -17.71
N GLY A 24 -8.77 -8.83 -18.69
CA GLY A 24 -8.39 -8.62 -20.09
C GLY A 24 -9.32 -9.36 -21.05
N SER A 25 -9.30 -8.94 -22.31
CA SER A 25 -10.00 -9.62 -23.41
C SER A 25 -9.05 -10.58 -24.11
N GLY A 26 -9.53 -11.75 -24.51
CA GLY A 26 -8.75 -12.67 -25.33
C GLY A 26 -9.33 -14.07 -25.36
N PRO A 27 -8.89 -14.91 -26.32
CA PRO A 27 -9.21 -16.33 -26.26
C PRO A 27 -8.41 -16.96 -25.12
N TYR A 28 -9.10 -17.40 -24.07
CA TYR A 28 -8.50 -18.18 -23.00
C TYR A 28 -8.84 -19.68 -23.17
N PRO A 29 -7.99 -20.61 -22.67
CA PRO A 29 -8.25 -22.05 -22.74
C PRO A 29 -9.52 -22.44 -21.95
N PRO A 30 -10.25 -23.51 -22.35
CA PRO A 30 -11.56 -23.91 -21.83
C PRO A 30 -12.03 -23.34 -20.49
N GLY A 31 -12.01 -23.98 -19.31
CA GLY A 31 -12.49 -23.38 -18.05
C GLY A 31 -11.73 -22.16 -17.47
N VAL A 32 -11.48 -21.10 -18.27
CA VAL A 32 -10.99 -19.78 -17.86
C VAL A 32 -11.97 -18.73 -18.37
N VAL A 33 -12.37 -17.79 -17.51
CA VAL A 33 -13.34 -16.73 -17.82
C VAL A 33 -12.60 -15.41 -18.05
N ALA A 34 -12.83 -14.79 -19.21
CA ALA A 34 -12.40 -13.41 -19.43
C ALA A 34 -13.27 -12.48 -18.57
N LEU A 35 -12.66 -11.78 -17.62
CA LEU A 35 -13.37 -10.89 -16.70
C LEU A 35 -13.80 -9.58 -17.38
N GLN A 36 -13.14 -9.18 -18.47
CA GLN A 36 -13.41 -7.89 -19.12
C GLN A 36 -14.84 -7.79 -19.66
N GLU A 37 -15.35 -8.82 -20.31
CA GLU A 37 -16.71 -8.82 -20.87
C GLU A 37 -17.81 -8.66 -19.79
N PRO A 38 -17.78 -9.43 -18.68
CA PRO A 38 -18.66 -9.19 -17.54
C PRO A 38 -18.52 -7.79 -16.92
N LEU A 39 -17.31 -7.23 -16.86
CA LEU A 39 -17.11 -5.87 -16.35
C LEU A 39 -17.72 -4.83 -17.29
N ASP A 40 -17.55 -4.98 -18.60
CA ASP A 40 -18.10 -4.06 -19.61
C ASP A 40 -19.63 -4.13 -19.67
N ALA A 41 -20.22 -5.27 -19.33
CA ALA A 41 -21.66 -5.48 -19.28
C ALA A 41 -22.28 -5.19 -17.91
N ALA A 42 -21.48 -4.91 -16.88
CA ALA A 42 -21.97 -4.65 -15.54
C ALA A 42 -22.75 -3.33 -15.49
N SER A 43 -23.78 -3.27 -14.64
CA SER A 43 -24.51 -2.04 -14.37
C SER A 43 -23.63 -1.03 -13.63
N GLU A 44 -23.78 0.26 -13.96
CA GLU A 44 -23.23 1.35 -13.14
C GLU A 44 -24.09 1.63 -11.89
N GLU A 45 -25.30 1.08 -11.82
CA GLU A 45 -26.14 1.17 -10.64
C GLU A 45 -25.55 0.34 -9.50
N LEU A 46 -25.47 0.95 -8.32
CA LEU A 46 -25.00 0.25 -7.12
C LEU A 46 -26.01 -0.81 -6.70
N GLU A 47 -25.50 -2.00 -6.40
CA GLU A 47 -26.27 -3.05 -5.75
C GLU A 47 -26.81 -2.57 -4.39
N PRO A 48 -27.97 -3.08 -3.94
CA PRO A 48 -28.52 -2.78 -2.62
C PRO A 48 -27.49 -3.00 -1.51
N GLU A 49 -27.58 -2.18 -0.46
CA GLU A 49 -26.63 -2.18 0.65
C GLU A 49 -26.51 -3.56 1.33
N GLU A 50 -27.61 -4.31 1.37
CA GLU A 50 -27.69 -5.65 1.92
C GLU A 50 -26.81 -6.68 1.19
N VAL A 51 -26.38 -6.39 -0.05
CA VAL A 51 -25.53 -7.28 -0.85
C VAL A 51 -24.06 -7.19 -0.44
N TRP A 52 -23.61 -6.01 0.01
CA TRP A 52 -22.19 -5.73 0.28
C TRP A 52 -21.88 -5.38 1.74
N GLN A 53 -22.90 -5.20 2.59
CA GLN A 53 -22.69 -5.07 4.03
C GLN A 53 -22.26 -6.41 4.65
N PRO A 54 -21.15 -6.43 5.44
CA PRO A 54 -20.79 -7.63 6.17
C PRO A 54 -21.79 -7.86 7.33
N PRO A 55 -22.16 -9.12 7.62
CA PRO A 55 -23.03 -9.43 8.75
C PRO A 55 -22.38 -9.12 10.11
N ASP A 56 -21.04 -9.17 10.19
CA ASP A 56 -20.25 -8.72 11.35
C ASP A 56 -18.96 -8.04 10.87
N MET A 57 -18.67 -6.85 11.40
CA MET A 57 -17.44 -6.10 11.10
C MET A 57 -16.15 -6.84 11.51
N ASN A 58 -16.23 -7.84 12.38
CA ASN A 58 -15.09 -8.67 12.74
C ASN A 58 -14.82 -9.81 11.74
N GLU A 59 -15.70 -10.04 10.77
CA GLU A 59 -15.46 -11.02 9.71
C GLU A 59 -14.26 -10.64 8.84
N THR A 60 -13.58 -11.66 8.33
CA THR A 60 -12.38 -11.51 7.52
C THR A 60 -12.75 -11.04 6.11
N CYS A 61 -12.25 -9.86 5.74
CA CYS A 61 -12.45 -9.28 4.40
C CYS A 61 -11.21 -9.42 3.51
N LEU A 62 -10.03 -9.64 4.10
CA LEU A 62 -8.77 -9.70 3.39
C LEU A 62 -7.80 -10.69 4.04
N TYR A 63 -7.07 -11.43 3.20
CA TYR A 63 -5.93 -12.24 3.61
C TYR A 63 -4.64 -11.61 3.11
N ILE A 64 -3.72 -11.32 4.03
CA ILE A 64 -2.38 -10.83 3.69
C ILE A 64 -1.38 -11.92 4.05
N PHE A 65 -0.65 -12.42 3.06
CA PHE A 65 0.35 -13.45 3.29
C PHE A 65 1.65 -12.83 3.84
N THR A 66 2.09 -13.32 5.00
CA THR A 66 3.34 -12.90 5.65
C THR A 66 4.33 -14.05 5.65
N SER A 67 5.64 -13.75 5.71
CA SER A 67 6.71 -14.74 5.53
C SER A 67 6.72 -15.87 6.55
N GLY A 68 6.05 -15.71 7.71
CA GLY A 68 5.91 -16.74 8.75
C GLY A 68 7.25 -17.15 9.38
N THR A 69 7.29 -17.29 10.70
CA THR A 69 8.52 -17.73 11.40
C THR A 69 8.89 -19.20 11.14
N THR A 70 7.98 -19.98 10.53
CA THR A 70 8.10 -21.43 10.29
C THR A 70 8.39 -21.79 8.82
N GLY A 71 8.70 -20.81 7.96
CA GLY A 71 9.10 -21.01 6.56
C GLY A 71 7.97 -21.11 5.54
N LEU A 72 6.76 -21.49 5.96
CA LEU A 72 5.56 -21.41 5.13
C LEU A 72 4.83 -20.07 5.34
N PRO A 73 4.44 -19.35 4.26
CA PRO A 73 3.67 -18.12 4.39
C PRO A 73 2.37 -18.35 5.16
N LYS A 74 2.07 -17.46 6.11
CA LYS A 74 0.82 -17.49 6.89
C LYS A 74 -0.14 -16.43 6.35
N ALA A 75 -1.39 -16.82 6.16
CA ALA A 75 -2.45 -15.88 5.78
C ALA A 75 -2.93 -15.13 7.03
N ALA A 76 -2.47 -13.88 7.19
CA ALA A 76 -2.98 -12.99 8.22
C ALA A 76 -4.41 -12.56 7.85
N ARG A 77 -5.35 -12.84 8.75
CA ARG A 77 -6.76 -12.48 8.60
C ARG A 77 -6.94 -11.02 8.99
N VAL A 78 -7.45 -10.21 8.07
CA VAL A 78 -7.80 -8.81 8.30
C VAL A 78 -9.32 -8.69 8.25
N SER A 79 -9.91 -8.12 9.31
CA SER A 79 -11.35 -7.90 9.39
C SER A 79 -11.79 -6.61 8.71
N HIS A 80 -13.08 -6.49 8.41
CA HIS A 80 -13.67 -5.24 7.93
C HIS A 80 -13.37 -4.07 8.89
N LEU A 81 -13.57 -4.28 10.19
CA LEU A 81 -13.28 -3.30 11.25
C LEU A 81 -11.83 -2.83 11.18
N LYS A 82 -10.88 -3.75 11.04
CA LYS A 82 -9.46 -3.42 10.94
C LYS A 82 -9.14 -2.58 9.71
N SER A 83 -9.71 -2.94 8.56
CA SER A 83 -9.55 -2.17 7.32
C SER A 83 -10.13 -0.76 7.44
N ILE A 84 -11.30 -0.62 8.08
CA ILE A 84 -11.94 0.69 8.34
C ILE A 84 -11.10 1.53 9.30
N MET A 85 -10.55 0.94 10.36
CA MET A 85 -9.67 1.68 11.29
C MET A 85 -8.45 2.27 10.58
N CYS A 86 -7.96 1.67 9.49
CA CYS A 86 -6.86 2.21 8.70
C CYS A 86 -7.21 3.51 7.95
N LEU A 87 -8.49 3.86 7.75
CA LEU A 87 -8.90 5.15 7.18
C LEU A 87 -8.35 6.33 8.00
N SER A 88 -8.25 6.19 9.32
CA SER A 88 -7.75 7.24 10.22
C SER A 88 -6.22 7.32 10.30
N PHE A 89 -5.47 6.47 9.59
CA PHE A 89 -4.02 6.35 9.75
C PHE A 89 -3.27 7.68 9.57
N TYR A 90 -3.53 8.39 8.46
CA TYR A 90 -2.84 9.65 8.19
C TYR A 90 -3.33 10.80 9.08
N GLU A 91 -4.61 10.80 9.45
CA GLU A 91 -5.16 11.78 10.39
C GLU A 91 -4.44 11.71 11.74
N LEU A 92 -4.22 10.50 12.27
CA LEU A 92 -3.52 10.27 13.54
C LEU A 92 -2.08 10.81 13.55
N VAL A 93 -1.43 10.91 12.39
CA VAL A 93 -0.05 11.41 12.26
C VAL A 93 0.00 12.88 11.80
N GLY A 94 -1.15 13.57 11.73
CA GLY A 94 -1.25 15.00 11.41
C GLY A 94 -1.20 15.31 9.91
N ALA A 95 -1.69 14.38 9.07
CA ALA A 95 -1.99 14.62 7.67
C ALA A 95 -3.49 14.87 7.45
N SER A 96 -3.83 15.48 6.31
CA SER A 96 -5.16 16.00 6.00
C SER A 96 -5.45 15.93 4.49
N SER A 97 -6.67 16.23 4.08
CA SER A 97 -7.08 16.30 2.66
C SER A 97 -6.26 17.25 1.79
N ARG A 98 -5.49 18.17 2.38
CA ARG A 98 -4.60 19.11 1.66
C ARG A 98 -3.25 18.50 1.29
N ASP A 99 -2.97 17.29 1.77
CA ASP A 99 -1.69 16.63 1.54
C ASP A 99 -1.66 15.82 0.25
N VAL A 100 -0.43 15.62 -0.24
CA VAL A 100 -0.13 14.75 -1.36
C VAL A 100 0.80 13.65 -0.85
N VAL A 101 0.29 12.42 -0.82
CA VAL A 101 0.97 11.23 -0.29
C VAL A 101 1.74 10.53 -1.41
N TYR A 102 3.06 10.42 -1.27
CA TYR A 102 3.88 9.59 -2.13
C TYR A 102 3.92 8.15 -1.61
N LEU A 103 3.48 7.21 -2.45
CA LEU A 103 3.40 5.79 -2.12
C LEU A 103 4.07 4.95 -3.20
N ALA A 104 5.12 4.23 -2.82
CA ALA A 104 5.84 3.29 -3.69
C ALA A 104 6.02 1.92 -3.03
N LEU A 105 5.19 1.62 -2.02
CA LEU A 105 5.20 0.34 -1.31
C LEU A 105 4.29 -0.66 -2.02
N PRO A 106 4.61 -1.96 -2.00
CA PRO A 106 3.78 -2.95 -2.67
C PRO A 106 2.37 -3.03 -2.06
N LEU A 107 1.34 -2.96 -2.91
CA LEU A 107 -0.05 -2.94 -2.45
C LEU A 107 -0.51 -4.27 -1.83
N TYR A 108 0.14 -5.39 -2.15
CA TYR A 108 -0.12 -6.67 -1.50
C TYR A 108 0.39 -6.73 -0.04
N HIS A 109 1.15 -5.73 0.41
CA HIS A 109 1.53 -5.56 1.82
C HIS A 109 0.65 -4.52 2.51
N MET A 110 0.38 -4.74 3.81
CA MET A 110 -0.48 -3.88 4.64
C MET A 110 -0.02 -2.41 4.68
N ALA A 111 1.30 -2.16 4.65
CA ALA A 111 1.86 -0.82 4.61
C ALA A 111 1.55 -0.07 3.30
N GLY A 112 1.40 -0.78 2.18
CA GLY A 112 1.04 -0.23 0.89
C GLY A 112 -0.48 -0.10 0.72
N SER A 113 -1.22 -1.18 0.94
CA SER A 113 -2.68 -1.19 0.77
C SER A 113 -3.40 -0.43 1.88
N LEU A 114 -3.43 -0.95 3.10
CA LEU A 114 -4.32 -0.42 4.13
C LEU A 114 -3.78 0.89 4.71
N LEU A 115 -2.50 0.96 5.09
CA LEU A 115 -1.96 2.21 5.63
C LEU A 115 -1.73 3.26 4.54
N GLY A 116 -1.24 2.83 3.38
CA GLY A 116 -0.95 3.69 2.23
C GLY A 116 -2.21 4.16 1.52
N ILE A 117 -2.91 3.27 0.81
CA ILE A 117 -4.09 3.61 0.00
C ILE A 117 -5.31 3.91 0.87
N VAL A 118 -5.73 2.99 1.75
CA VAL A 118 -6.96 3.18 2.54
C VAL A 118 -6.82 4.37 3.48
N GLY A 119 -5.66 4.54 4.13
CA GLY A 119 -5.39 5.75 4.92
C GLY A 119 -5.50 7.03 4.10
N CYS A 120 -5.00 7.06 2.86
CA CYS A 120 -5.04 8.24 2.00
C CYS A 120 -6.49 8.58 1.59
N ILE A 121 -7.29 7.55 1.28
CA ILE A 121 -8.73 7.66 1.04
C ILE A 121 -9.44 8.24 2.27
N GLY A 122 -9.12 7.75 3.47
CA GLY A 122 -9.77 8.17 4.71
C GLY A 122 -9.65 9.66 5.02
N ILE A 123 -8.53 10.28 4.64
CA ILE A 123 -8.35 11.74 4.76
C ILE A 123 -8.74 12.52 3.50
N GLY A 124 -9.14 11.85 2.41
CA GLY A 124 -9.46 12.48 1.12
C GLY A 124 -8.26 13.20 0.48
N ALA A 125 -7.05 12.67 0.66
CA ALA A 125 -5.82 13.25 0.12
C ALA A 125 -5.51 12.73 -1.31
N THR A 126 -4.58 13.40 -1.99
CA THR A 126 -4.08 12.92 -3.29
C THR A 126 -3.00 11.86 -3.07
N CYS A 127 -3.06 10.74 -3.79
CA CYS A 127 -2.04 9.70 -3.76
C CYS A 127 -1.21 9.68 -5.05
N VAL A 128 0.08 9.99 -4.94
CA VAL A 128 1.08 9.75 -5.99
C VAL A 128 1.55 8.30 -5.86
N LEU A 129 0.82 7.39 -6.51
CA LEU A 129 1.14 5.96 -6.53
C LEU A 129 2.19 5.65 -7.61
N LYS A 130 3.29 5.03 -7.21
CA LYS A 130 4.37 4.62 -8.12
C LYS A 130 4.43 3.11 -8.23
N GLU A 131 4.57 2.60 -9.46
CA GLU A 131 4.77 1.17 -9.72
C GLU A 131 6.03 0.64 -9.05
N LYS A 132 7.12 1.43 -9.07
CA LYS A 132 8.42 1.11 -8.47
C LYS A 132 9.05 2.35 -7.86
N PHE A 133 9.68 2.17 -6.70
CA PHE A 133 10.46 3.22 -6.09
C PHE A 133 11.75 3.50 -6.87
N SER A 134 12.07 4.78 -7.09
CA SER A 134 13.34 5.22 -7.68
C SER A 134 13.96 6.31 -6.81
N ALA A 135 15.03 5.97 -6.10
CA ALA A 135 15.76 6.93 -5.26
C ALA A 135 16.32 8.12 -6.06
N ARG A 136 16.65 7.89 -7.34
CA ARG A 136 17.15 8.92 -8.25
C ARG A 136 16.08 9.95 -8.63
N GLN A 137 14.83 9.51 -8.74
CA GLN A 137 13.70 10.30 -9.26
C GLN A 137 12.84 10.88 -8.14
N PHE A 138 12.90 10.31 -6.93
CA PHE A 138 12.05 10.67 -5.80
C PHE A 138 11.91 12.18 -5.57
N TRP A 139 13.01 12.92 -5.49
CA TRP A 139 12.95 14.37 -5.24
C TRP A 139 12.41 15.18 -6.43
N ASP A 140 12.61 14.70 -7.65
CA ASP A 140 12.02 15.31 -8.85
C ASP A 140 10.50 15.10 -8.84
N ASP A 141 10.04 13.89 -8.50
CA ASP A 141 8.62 13.58 -8.32
C ASP A 141 8.01 14.41 -7.18
N CYS A 142 8.72 14.57 -6.06
CA CYS A 142 8.24 15.40 -4.95
C CYS A 142 7.99 16.84 -5.35
N ARG A 143 8.84 17.42 -6.21
CA ARG A 143 8.64 18.76 -6.75
C ARG A 143 7.52 18.81 -7.78
N ALA A 144 7.53 17.90 -8.75
CA ALA A 144 6.59 17.90 -9.85
C ALA A 144 5.14 17.70 -9.38
N GLU A 145 4.94 16.81 -8.43
CA GLU A 145 3.61 16.43 -7.92
C GLU A 145 3.22 17.16 -6.63
N GLY A 146 4.10 18.01 -6.09
CA GLY A 146 3.84 18.73 -4.84
C GLY A 146 3.69 17.84 -3.61
N VAL A 147 4.47 16.75 -3.52
CA VAL A 147 4.42 15.78 -2.41
C VAL A 147 4.68 16.45 -1.07
N THR A 148 3.81 16.20 -0.10
CA THR A 148 3.94 16.69 1.29
C THR A 148 4.10 15.56 2.31
N VAL A 149 3.68 14.33 1.98
CA VAL A 149 3.76 13.15 2.86
C VAL A 149 4.46 12.01 2.14
N PHE A 150 5.41 11.34 2.80
CA PHE A 150 6.07 10.14 2.27
C PHE A 150 5.77 8.93 3.15
N GLN A 151 5.07 7.93 2.60
CA GLN A 151 4.89 6.63 3.24
C GLN A 151 6.09 5.74 2.96
N TYR A 152 6.90 5.47 3.99
CA TYR A 152 8.20 4.82 3.83
C TYR A 152 8.31 3.45 4.52
N ILE A 153 9.31 2.68 4.08
CA ILE A 153 10.02 1.71 4.91
C ILE A 153 11.47 2.16 5.02
N GLY A 154 12.12 1.93 6.16
CA GLY A 154 13.40 2.59 6.48
C GLY A 154 14.49 2.39 5.42
N GLU A 155 14.40 1.30 4.67
CA GLU A 155 15.28 0.99 3.55
C GLU A 155 15.17 2.01 2.39
N LEU A 156 13.98 2.56 2.11
CA LEU A 156 13.83 3.61 1.10
C LEU A 156 14.55 4.89 1.52
N CYS A 157 14.44 5.29 2.79
CA CYS A 157 15.18 6.42 3.34
C CYS A 157 16.70 6.17 3.27
N ARG A 158 17.14 4.93 3.52
CA ARG A 158 18.54 4.52 3.36
C ARG A 158 19.00 4.67 1.91
N TYR A 159 18.18 4.30 0.93
CA TYR A 159 18.51 4.51 -0.48
C TYR A 159 18.64 5.99 -0.84
N LEU A 160 17.76 6.84 -0.32
CA LEU A 160 17.81 8.29 -0.54
C LEU A 160 19.08 8.89 0.04
N VAL A 161 19.42 8.58 1.29
CA VAL A 161 20.64 9.06 1.96
C VAL A 161 21.91 8.59 1.25
N ASN A 162 21.89 7.44 0.58
CA ASN A 162 23.05 6.90 -0.14
C ASN A 162 23.14 7.35 -1.62
N GLN A 163 22.19 8.13 -2.13
CA GLN A 163 22.34 8.72 -3.48
C GLN A 163 23.51 9.71 -3.50
N PRO A 164 24.20 9.89 -4.65
CA PRO A 164 25.09 11.03 -4.84
C PRO A 164 24.37 12.35 -4.53
N GLN A 165 25.04 13.27 -3.84
CA GLN A 165 24.48 14.58 -3.51
C GLN A 165 24.16 15.38 -4.77
N ARG A 166 23.03 16.09 -4.75
CA ARG A 166 22.58 16.96 -5.84
C ARG A 166 22.14 18.32 -5.31
N PRO A 167 22.28 19.39 -6.12
CA PRO A 167 21.66 20.68 -5.81
C PRO A 167 20.14 20.54 -5.66
N GLY A 168 19.53 21.38 -4.82
CA GLY A 168 18.07 21.42 -4.65
C GLY A 168 17.45 20.24 -3.89
N GLU A 169 18.25 19.45 -3.16
CA GLU A 169 17.75 18.33 -2.34
C GLU A 169 16.89 18.76 -1.13
N ARG A 170 16.78 20.06 -0.88
CA ARG A 170 15.88 20.66 0.12
C ARG A 170 14.76 21.49 -0.51
N GLU A 171 14.74 21.59 -1.84
CA GLU A 171 13.73 22.32 -2.60
C GLU A 171 12.57 21.37 -2.89
N HIS A 172 11.80 21.03 -1.85
CA HIS A 172 10.64 20.14 -1.92
C HIS A 172 9.60 20.50 -0.86
N GLY A 173 8.35 20.08 -1.07
CA GLY A 173 7.24 20.32 -0.13
C GLY A 173 7.11 19.28 1.00
N LEU A 174 7.97 18.25 1.03
CA LEU A 174 7.87 17.16 1.99
C LEU A 174 7.97 17.68 3.43
N ARG A 175 6.91 17.49 4.21
CA ARG A 175 6.81 17.94 5.62
C ARG A 175 6.71 16.78 6.61
N LEU A 176 6.22 15.62 6.15
CA LEU A 176 5.97 14.45 6.97
C LEU A 176 6.49 13.20 6.25
N ALA A 177 7.28 12.40 6.95
CA ALA A 177 7.61 11.04 6.54
C ALA A 177 7.05 10.09 7.60
N VAL A 178 6.22 9.15 7.20
CA VAL A 178 5.59 8.18 8.13
C VAL A 178 5.84 6.78 7.62
N GLY A 179 6.19 5.86 8.51
CA GLY A 179 6.65 4.55 8.07
C GLY A 179 7.18 3.70 9.21
N SER A 180 8.00 2.71 8.89
CA SER A 180 8.61 1.85 9.90
C SER A 180 10.04 1.44 9.56
N GLY A 181 10.82 1.15 10.60
CA GLY A 181 12.15 0.54 10.48
C GLY A 181 13.26 1.50 10.08
N LEU A 182 13.09 2.82 10.30
CA LEU A 182 14.14 3.80 10.08
C LEU A 182 15.23 3.68 11.14
N ARG A 183 16.44 3.33 10.70
CA ARG A 183 17.59 3.20 11.59
C ARG A 183 18.03 4.57 12.12
N PRO A 184 18.50 4.69 13.38
CA PRO A 184 18.88 5.98 13.98
C PRO A 184 19.96 6.76 13.21
N ASP A 185 20.92 6.08 12.60
CA ASP A 185 21.98 6.68 11.77
C ASP A 185 21.42 7.24 10.45
N VAL A 186 20.50 6.49 9.83
CA VAL A 186 19.80 6.93 8.61
C VAL A 186 18.88 8.10 8.92
N TRP A 187 18.13 8.07 10.03
CA TRP A 187 17.28 9.17 10.47
C TRP A 187 18.07 10.49 10.55
N ARG A 188 19.19 10.50 11.29
CA ARG A 188 20.02 11.70 11.47
C ARG A 188 20.53 12.22 10.13
N SER A 189 21.02 11.30 9.29
CA SER A 189 21.54 11.65 7.96
C SER A 189 20.45 12.18 7.03
N PHE A 190 19.24 11.62 7.12
CA PHE A 190 18.07 12.03 6.34
C PHE A 190 17.68 13.47 6.66
N LEU A 191 17.50 13.81 7.94
CA LEU A 191 17.18 15.18 8.36
C LEU A 191 18.31 16.16 8.05
N GLN A 192 19.57 15.76 8.28
CA GLN A 192 20.72 16.61 7.97
C GLN A 192 20.77 16.95 6.48
N ARG A 193 20.42 16.01 5.60
CA ARG A 193 20.52 16.20 4.14
C ARG A 193 19.30 16.93 3.58
N PHE A 194 18.11 16.43 3.87
CA PHE A 194 16.85 16.83 3.21
C PHE A 194 16.06 17.89 3.98
N GLY A 195 16.49 18.26 5.19
CA GLY A 195 15.89 19.34 5.98
C GLY A 195 14.94 18.85 7.05
N ASP A 196 14.17 19.79 7.59
CA ASP A 196 13.31 19.57 8.75
C ASP A 196 11.99 18.91 8.33
N ILE A 197 12.01 17.58 8.27
CA ILE A 197 10.87 16.73 7.94
C ILE A 197 10.47 16.02 9.22
N ARG A 198 9.21 16.14 9.64
CA ARG A 198 8.73 15.37 10.79
C ARG A 198 8.69 13.89 10.43
N ILE A 199 9.40 13.06 11.19
CA ILE A 199 9.40 11.61 10.97
C ILE A 199 8.53 10.94 12.04
N VAL A 200 7.55 10.16 11.60
CA VAL A 200 6.70 9.33 12.46
C VAL A 200 6.98 7.85 12.18
N GLU A 201 7.66 7.20 13.13
CA GLU A 201 7.85 5.76 13.17
C GLU A 201 6.62 5.06 13.75
N THR A 202 6.21 4.04 13.03
CA THR A 202 5.10 3.16 13.36
C THR A 202 5.64 1.77 13.67
N TYR A 203 5.19 1.19 14.77
CA TYR A 203 5.50 -0.19 15.11
C TYR A 203 4.21 -0.98 15.23
N GLY A 204 4.08 -2.00 14.39
CA GLY A 204 2.92 -2.87 14.33
C GLY A 204 3.19 -4.09 13.46
N MET A 205 2.23 -5.01 13.45
CA MET A 205 2.31 -6.22 12.63
C MET A 205 0.94 -6.52 12.00
N THR A 206 0.93 -7.20 10.87
CA THR A 206 -0.30 -7.54 10.13
C THR A 206 -1.27 -8.36 10.96
N GLU A 207 -0.77 -9.20 11.86
CA GLU A 207 -1.53 -10.06 12.76
C GLU A 207 -1.99 -9.33 14.04
N GLY A 208 -1.44 -8.15 14.33
CA GLY A 208 -1.67 -7.41 15.57
C GLY A 208 -2.84 -6.45 15.48
N ASN A 209 -3.47 -6.15 16.62
CA ASN A 209 -4.57 -5.17 16.71
C ASN A 209 -4.12 -3.80 17.22
N VAL A 210 -2.83 -3.64 17.51
CA VAL A 210 -2.26 -2.42 18.09
C VAL A 210 -1.13 -1.93 17.18
N THR A 211 -1.09 -0.62 16.97
CA THR A 211 0.03 0.08 16.35
C THR A 211 0.51 1.16 17.31
N LEU A 212 1.81 1.25 17.49
CA LEU A 212 2.46 2.28 18.29
C LEU A 212 3.07 3.34 17.38
N PHE A 213 3.07 4.59 17.84
CA PHE A 213 3.62 5.74 17.14
C PHE A 213 4.52 6.55 18.07
N ASN A 214 5.62 7.11 17.56
CA ASN A 214 6.39 8.13 18.29
C ASN A 214 5.65 9.48 18.28
N TYR A 215 4.85 9.74 19.32
CA TYR A 215 3.98 10.92 19.39
C TYR A 215 4.69 12.26 19.11
N THR A 216 5.92 12.41 19.61
CA THR A 216 6.68 13.67 19.53
C THR A 216 7.41 13.91 18.20
N GLY A 217 7.48 12.90 17.31
CA GLY A 217 8.42 12.94 16.18
C GLY A 217 9.84 12.75 16.67
#